data_AF-A0A3M2SZL3-F1
#
_entry.id   AF-A0A3M2SZL3-F1
#
_cell.length_a   1.000
_cell.length_b   1.000
_cell.length_c   1.000
_cell.angle_alpha   90.00
_cell.angle_beta   90.00
_cell.angle_gamma   90.00
#
_symmetry.space_group_name_H-M   'P 1'
#
loop_
_entity.id
_entity.type
_entity.pdbx_description
1 polymer ?
#
loop_
_entity_poly.entity_id
_entity_poly.type
_entity_poly.pdbx_seq_one_letter_code
_entity_poly.pdbx_strand_id
1 'polypeptide(L)'
;MIFPQSSLVLAGIAACSAAVAAAKDDSARPRGVGPEFAKFYRDSTTFTCISHPAVQVPFSAVNDDFCDCPDGSDEPGTSACAHLSARSPLTAADRPGSSELELTAALPGFYCKNKGHRASYVPSQRVNDGVCDYEGCCDGSDEWARVGGTKCEDRCKEIGKEWRRQEEKRQRSMTAALKKKRAMLVDAGRQQTEVEDHIRELEMQLEASELQLEEIRKRLEEGLEDARKQEQSKVVKVKKTGKVNVLAELAKGRVEELRTALVEVRAERDETRAKVQELEDILAKFKAEYNPNFNDEGVKRAVRGWEEYAAREVGHGGNADRDRDLDELAKADNEATGIDWGYWENEVDGSEFGAIYKLAAYLPPSLVSVIEDKALSIKGFLEKHNILPKPDEDLSSEPEAVTQARDALKSAEKTRDNIQSQLNNHKADLETEYGTASIFRALKDVCISKDSGEYTYEHCFLDRTKQNSKKGGASVQMGRFVRIGNVSVDEFSDSGEIVAAQKMSLEYANGQTCWNGPARSTTVILECGEENEVRKVNEDEKCVYSMVVGSPAACAGGEEEGDVAPRRKDEL
;
A
#
# COMPACT_ATOMS: atom_id res chain seq x y z
N MET A 1 2.40 -55.09 -24.29
CA MET A 1 1.37 -55.74 -25.14
C MET A 1 0.09 -55.80 -24.34
N ILE A 2 -1.13 -55.48 -24.76
CA ILE A 2 -1.76 -54.91 -25.94
C ILE A 2 -3.16 -54.47 -25.42
N PHE A 3 -3.61 -53.30 -25.88
CA PHE A 3 -4.94 -52.65 -25.90
C PHE A 3 -6.18 -53.58 -26.05
N PRO A 4 -7.44 -53.08 -26.19
CA PRO A 4 -8.12 -51.83 -25.76
C PRO A 4 -9.54 -52.14 -25.17
N GLN A 5 -10.31 -51.12 -24.76
CA GLN A 5 -11.64 -50.87 -25.35
C GLN A 5 -12.24 -49.52 -24.93
N SER A 6 -12.36 -48.65 -25.92
CA SER A 6 -13.21 -47.45 -25.94
C SER A 6 -14.66 -47.84 -26.23
N SER A 7 -15.63 -47.18 -25.58
CA SER A 7 -16.97 -46.86 -26.11
C SER A 7 -17.64 -45.90 -25.12
N LEU A 8 -17.77 -44.61 -25.47
CA LEU A 8 -18.99 -44.03 -26.04
C LEU A 8 -20.23 -44.20 -25.16
N VAL A 9 -20.48 -43.24 -24.27
CA VAL A 9 -21.83 -42.81 -23.92
C VAL A 9 -21.86 -41.28 -23.89
N LEU A 10 -22.22 -40.71 -25.04
CA LEU A 10 -22.89 -39.42 -25.14
C LEU A 10 -24.25 -39.56 -24.46
N ALA A 11 -24.41 -39.00 -23.27
CA ALA A 11 -25.73 -38.74 -22.68
C ALA A 11 -25.82 -37.24 -22.40
N GLY A 12 -26.67 -36.59 -23.20
CA GLY A 12 -26.90 -35.16 -23.15
C GLY A 12 -27.30 -34.69 -21.76
N ILE A 13 -26.62 -33.63 -21.30
CA ILE A 13 -27.12 -32.80 -20.21
C ILE A 13 -28.36 -32.11 -20.79
N ALA A 14 -29.51 -32.69 -20.51
CA ALA A 14 -30.78 -32.01 -20.62
C ALA A 14 -30.66 -30.75 -19.76
N ALA A 15 -30.62 -29.59 -20.43
CA ALA A 15 -30.84 -28.33 -19.78
C ALA A 15 -32.17 -28.47 -19.03
N CYS A 16 -32.12 -28.46 -17.70
CA CYS A 16 -33.27 -28.13 -16.87
C CYS A 16 -33.60 -26.65 -17.13
N SER A 17 -34.13 -26.38 -18.32
CA SER A 17 -35.09 -25.31 -18.50
C SER A 17 -36.21 -25.68 -17.55
N ALA A 18 -36.25 -25.02 -16.38
CA ALA A 18 -37.50 -24.85 -15.66
C ALA A 18 -38.41 -24.02 -16.57
N ALA A 19 -38.94 -24.66 -17.61
CA ALA A 19 -40.18 -24.27 -18.22
C ALA A 19 -41.17 -24.38 -17.07
N VAL A 20 -41.46 -23.24 -16.45
CA VAL A 20 -42.67 -23.08 -15.66
C VAL A 20 -43.78 -23.42 -16.64
N ALA A 21 -44.21 -24.68 -16.60
CA ALA A 21 -45.40 -25.11 -17.26
C ALA A 21 -46.48 -24.18 -16.74
N ALA A 22 -47.00 -23.32 -17.62
CA ALA A 22 -48.16 -22.51 -17.34
C ALA A 22 -49.29 -23.48 -17.01
N ALA A 23 -49.45 -23.79 -15.73
CA ALA A 23 -50.57 -24.54 -15.22
C ALA A 23 -51.80 -23.73 -15.58
N LYS A 24 -52.59 -24.29 -16.50
CA LYS A 24 -53.89 -23.78 -16.89
C LYS A 24 -54.85 -24.08 -15.74
N ASP A 25 -54.74 -23.31 -14.66
CA ASP A 25 -55.63 -23.36 -13.50
C ASP A 25 -56.43 -22.05 -13.47
N ASP A 26 -57.40 -21.93 -14.38
CA ASP A 26 -58.49 -20.94 -14.32
C ASP A 26 -59.65 -21.52 -13.48
N SER A 27 -59.35 -22.13 -12.33
CA SER A 27 -60.34 -22.15 -11.25
C SER A 27 -60.52 -20.70 -10.77
N ALA A 28 -61.77 -20.31 -10.47
CA ALA A 28 -62.20 -18.93 -10.23
C ALA A 28 -61.58 -18.33 -8.95
N ARG A 29 -60.29 -18.03 -9.00
CA ARG A 29 -59.53 -17.41 -7.92
C ARG A 29 -60.10 -16.03 -7.62
N PRO A 30 -60.41 -15.72 -6.35
CA PRO A 30 -60.85 -14.38 -5.95
C PRO A 30 -59.85 -13.29 -6.34
N ARG A 31 -60.34 -12.07 -6.49
CA ARG A 31 -59.51 -10.91 -6.82
C ARG A 31 -58.44 -10.70 -5.74
N GLY A 32 -57.26 -10.25 -6.15
CA GLY A 32 -56.17 -9.92 -5.22
C GLY A 32 -55.45 -11.11 -4.58
N VAL A 33 -55.85 -12.36 -4.88
CA VAL A 33 -55.19 -13.56 -4.37
C VAL A 33 -53.99 -13.94 -5.24
N GLY A 34 -52.80 -14.05 -4.63
CA GLY A 34 -51.60 -14.57 -5.29
C GLY A 34 -51.62 -16.07 -5.58
N PRO A 35 -50.83 -16.58 -6.55
CA PRO A 35 -50.81 -18.00 -6.89
C PRO A 35 -50.47 -18.92 -5.71
N GLU A 36 -49.61 -18.47 -4.81
CA GLU A 36 -49.14 -19.17 -3.61
C GLU A 36 -50.25 -19.33 -2.55
N PHE A 37 -51.21 -18.40 -2.49
CA PHE A 37 -52.34 -18.43 -1.57
C PHE A 37 -53.61 -19.04 -2.19
N ALA A 38 -53.63 -19.29 -3.51
CA ALA A 38 -54.79 -19.81 -4.23
C ALA A 38 -55.37 -21.11 -3.64
N LYS A 39 -54.52 -21.93 -3.00
CA LYS A 39 -54.94 -23.17 -2.33
C LYS A 39 -55.95 -22.97 -1.20
N PHE A 40 -55.96 -21.79 -0.56
CA PHE A 40 -56.84 -21.47 0.57
C PHE A 40 -58.24 -21.01 0.12
N TYR A 41 -58.42 -20.65 -1.16
CA TYR A 41 -59.68 -20.11 -1.71
C TYR A 41 -60.36 -21.08 -2.68
N ARG A 42 -60.15 -22.39 -2.49
CA ARG A 42 -60.73 -23.43 -3.37
C ARG A 42 -62.16 -23.80 -3.01
N ASP A 43 -62.49 -23.77 -1.72
CA ASP A 43 -63.79 -24.18 -1.21
C ASP A 43 -64.81 -23.06 -1.41
N SER A 44 -65.85 -23.31 -2.21
CA SER A 44 -66.84 -22.29 -2.58
C SER A 44 -67.98 -22.10 -1.55
N THR A 45 -67.93 -22.81 -0.42
CA THR A 45 -69.01 -22.81 0.60
C THR A 45 -68.58 -22.12 1.89
N THR A 46 -67.38 -22.39 2.35
CA THR A 46 -66.85 -21.95 3.65
C THR A 46 -65.39 -21.57 3.48
N PHE A 47 -65.00 -20.44 4.04
CA PHE A 47 -63.63 -19.97 4.09
C PHE A 47 -63.09 -20.06 5.52
N THR A 48 -61.87 -20.54 5.66
CA THR A 48 -61.18 -20.66 6.95
C THR A 48 -60.05 -19.65 6.96
N CYS A 49 -60.00 -18.76 7.96
CA CYS A 49 -58.97 -17.73 8.03
C CYS A 49 -57.57 -18.40 8.11
N ILE A 50 -56.60 -17.88 7.35
CA ILE A 50 -55.35 -18.58 7.02
C ILE A 50 -54.47 -18.81 8.27
N SER A 51 -54.20 -17.74 9.02
CA SER A 51 -53.38 -17.75 10.25
C SER A 51 -54.23 -18.06 11.49
N HIS A 52 -55.56 -17.91 11.40
CA HIS A 52 -56.51 -18.18 12.49
C HIS A 52 -57.57 -19.21 12.10
N PRO A 53 -57.20 -20.49 11.92
CA PRO A 53 -58.10 -21.53 11.39
C PRO A 53 -59.28 -21.89 12.32
N ALA A 54 -59.29 -21.37 13.55
CA ALA A 54 -60.41 -21.48 14.48
C ALA A 54 -61.62 -20.63 14.05
N VAL A 55 -61.41 -19.61 13.22
CA VAL A 55 -62.45 -18.73 12.68
C VAL A 55 -62.81 -19.20 11.27
N GLN A 56 -64.10 -19.48 11.04
CA GLN A 56 -64.65 -19.89 9.76
C GLN A 56 -65.81 -18.99 9.39
N VAL A 57 -65.81 -18.53 8.15
CA VAL A 57 -66.80 -17.59 7.59
C VAL A 57 -67.42 -18.21 6.32
N PRO A 58 -68.63 -17.82 5.92
CA PRO A 58 -69.18 -18.27 4.64
C PRO A 58 -68.31 -17.73 3.49
N PHE A 59 -68.15 -18.47 2.39
CA PHE A 59 -67.33 -18.00 1.26
C PHE A 59 -67.87 -16.70 0.62
N SER A 60 -69.15 -16.37 0.86
CA SER A 60 -69.74 -15.08 0.45
C SER A 60 -69.14 -13.87 1.15
N ALA A 61 -68.47 -14.06 2.30
CA ALA A 61 -67.76 -13.02 3.03
C ALA A 61 -66.37 -12.71 2.44
N VAL A 62 -65.91 -13.45 1.43
CA VAL A 62 -64.62 -13.18 0.80
C VAL A 62 -64.77 -12.03 -0.20
N ASN A 63 -64.03 -10.94 0.01
CA ASN A 63 -64.09 -9.68 -0.74
C ASN A 63 -65.47 -9.01 -0.70
N ASP A 64 -66.08 -8.94 0.48
CA ASP A 64 -67.38 -8.31 0.68
C ASP A 64 -67.31 -6.87 1.25
N ASP A 65 -66.09 -6.29 1.27
CA ASP A 65 -65.75 -4.99 1.85
C ASP A 65 -65.94 -4.94 3.39
N PHE A 66 -66.01 -6.09 4.06
CA PHE A 66 -66.02 -6.20 5.51
C PHE A 66 -64.88 -7.10 6.00
N CYS A 67 -64.26 -6.74 7.13
CA CYS A 67 -63.12 -7.50 7.67
C CYS A 67 -63.59 -8.45 8.76
N ASP A 68 -63.92 -9.68 8.38
CA ASP A 68 -64.37 -10.77 9.26
C ASP A 68 -63.22 -11.56 9.86
N CYS A 69 -62.12 -11.75 9.14
CA CYS A 69 -60.98 -12.50 9.64
C CYS A 69 -60.01 -11.58 10.41
N PRO A 70 -59.55 -11.99 11.61
CA PRO A 70 -58.59 -11.20 12.41
C PRO A 70 -57.19 -11.11 11.79
N ASP A 71 -56.90 -11.92 10.76
CA ASP A 71 -55.67 -11.87 9.96
C ASP A 71 -55.85 -11.23 8.58
N GLY A 72 -57.06 -10.73 8.29
CA GLY A 72 -57.43 -10.09 7.03
C GLY A 72 -57.39 -10.98 5.79
N SER A 73 -57.36 -12.30 5.97
CA SER A 73 -57.26 -13.25 4.85
C SER A 73 -58.54 -13.37 4.01
N ASP A 74 -59.67 -12.91 4.53
CA ASP A 74 -60.97 -12.83 3.83
C ASP A 74 -61.04 -11.72 2.78
N GLU A 75 -60.24 -10.65 2.92
CA GLU A 75 -60.27 -9.48 2.04
C GLU A 75 -58.98 -9.31 1.20
N PRO A 76 -58.60 -10.29 0.34
CA PRO A 76 -57.43 -10.16 -0.54
C PRO A 76 -57.60 -9.10 -1.64
N GLY A 77 -58.85 -8.75 -1.97
CA GLY A 77 -59.28 -8.00 -3.14
C GLY A 77 -59.85 -6.60 -2.85
N THR A 78 -59.91 -6.22 -1.57
CA THR A 78 -60.48 -4.95 -1.09
C THR A 78 -59.50 -4.26 -0.12
N SER A 79 -59.85 -3.06 0.35
CA SER A 79 -59.09 -2.33 1.37
C SER A 79 -59.66 -2.48 2.79
N ALA A 80 -60.70 -3.31 3.00
CA ALA A 80 -61.43 -3.39 4.27
C ALA A 80 -60.55 -3.82 5.46
N CYS A 81 -59.63 -4.76 5.25
CA CYS A 81 -58.69 -5.22 6.27
C CYS A 81 -57.37 -4.43 6.33
N ALA A 82 -57.24 -3.30 5.61
CA ALA A 82 -55.99 -2.54 5.57
C ALA A 82 -55.61 -1.87 6.90
N HIS A 83 -56.54 -1.83 7.86
CA HIS A 83 -56.32 -1.34 9.23
C HIS A 83 -55.53 -2.33 10.09
N LEU A 84 -55.43 -3.60 9.71
CA LEU A 84 -54.63 -4.64 10.38
C LEU A 84 -53.13 -4.45 10.09
N SER A 85 -52.56 -3.39 10.66
CA SER A 85 -51.16 -3.02 10.52
C SER A 85 -50.60 -2.55 11.85
N ALA A 86 -49.34 -2.90 12.14
CA ALA A 86 -48.63 -2.44 13.34
C ALA A 86 -48.55 -0.90 13.46
N ARG A 87 -48.78 -0.17 12.35
CA ARG A 87 -48.74 1.29 12.30
C ARG A 87 -50.12 1.95 12.42
N SER A 88 -51.20 1.16 12.50
CA SER A 88 -52.57 1.65 12.62
C SER A 88 -53.03 1.68 14.10
N PRO A 89 -53.89 2.61 14.51
CA PRO A 89 -54.49 2.59 15.85
C PRO A 89 -55.37 1.35 16.02
N LEU A 90 -54.94 0.41 16.87
CA LEU A 90 -55.67 -0.82 17.12
C LEU A 90 -56.91 -0.55 18.00
N THR A 91 -58.05 -1.10 17.61
CA THR A 91 -59.26 -1.15 18.43
C THR A 91 -59.26 -2.40 19.31
N ALA A 92 -60.15 -2.44 20.31
CA ALA A 92 -60.32 -3.62 21.17
C ALA A 92 -60.87 -4.85 20.40
N ALA A 93 -61.50 -4.65 19.23
CA ALA A 93 -61.99 -5.72 18.36
C ALA A 93 -60.86 -6.42 17.60
N ASP A 94 -59.77 -5.70 17.32
CA ASP A 94 -58.60 -6.21 16.58
C ASP A 94 -57.69 -7.11 17.46
N ARG A 95 -58.03 -7.30 18.74
CA ARG A 95 -57.26 -8.10 19.71
C ARG A 95 -58.07 -9.27 20.28
N PRO A 96 -58.13 -10.43 19.62
CA PRO A 96 -58.67 -11.64 20.21
C PRO A 96 -57.67 -12.25 21.21
N GLY A 97 -57.50 -11.62 22.39
CA GLY A 97 -56.74 -12.17 23.51
C GLY A 97 -55.67 -11.25 24.11
N SER A 98 -55.23 -11.58 25.33
CA SER A 98 -54.24 -10.84 26.13
C SER A 98 -52.78 -11.11 25.73
N SER A 99 -52.56 -11.69 24.55
CA SER A 99 -51.23 -12.04 24.05
C SER A 99 -50.83 -11.03 22.98
N GLU A 100 -49.59 -10.55 23.04
CA GLU A 100 -48.92 -9.80 21.97
C GLU A 100 -48.68 -10.67 20.72
N LEU A 101 -49.67 -11.47 20.29
CA LEU A 101 -49.60 -12.12 18.99
C LEU A 101 -49.69 -11.01 17.94
N GLU A 102 -48.58 -10.81 17.24
CA GLU A 102 -48.40 -9.90 16.13
C GLU A 102 -49.61 -9.90 15.20
N LEU A 103 -50.35 -8.77 15.15
CA LEU A 103 -51.33 -8.45 14.12
C LEU A 103 -50.59 -8.34 12.78
N THR A 104 -50.27 -9.49 12.22
CA THR A 104 -49.62 -9.65 10.92
C THR A 104 -50.68 -10.16 9.97
N ALA A 105 -50.99 -9.37 8.95
CA ALA A 105 -51.86 -9.80 7.88
C ALA A 105 -51.32 -11.11 7.28
N ALA A 106 -52.18 -12.10 7.08
CA ALA A 106 -51.78 -13.39 6.52
C ALA A 106 -51.34 -13.29 5.04
N LEU A 107 -51.75 -12.21 4.38
CA LEU A 107 -51.46 -11.92 2.98
C LEU A 107 -50.47 -10.74 2.86
N PRO A 108 -49.52 -10.78 1.90
CA PRO A 108 -48.59 -9.68 1.65
C PRO A 108 -49.25 -8.38 1.14
N GLY A 109 -50.47 -8.48 0.58
CA GLY A 109 -51.22 -7.38 -0.02
C GLY A 109 -52.12 -7.86 -1.14
N PHE A 110 -52.63 -6.92 -1.94
CA PHE A 110 -53.44 -7.19 -3.13
C PHE A 110 -52.55 -7.61 -4.31
N TYR A 111 -52.84 -8.77 -4.88
CA TYR A 111 -52.08 -9.32 -6.00
C TYR A 111 -52.54 -8.78 -7.36
N CYS A 112 -51.66 -8.05 -8.05
CA CYS A 112 -51.84 -7.61 -9.43
C CYS A 112 -51.19 -8.61 -10.39
N LYS A 113 -51.96 -9.11 -11.37
CA LYS A 113 -51.49 -10.13 -12.33
C LYS A 113 -50.51 -9.53 -13.34
N ASN A 114 -50.70 -8.26 -13.70
CA ASN A 114 -49.80 -7.47 -14.53
C ASN A 114 -49.38 -8.19 -15.83
N LYS A 115 -50.35 -8.71 -16.59
CA LYS A 115 -50.08 -9.52 -17.80
C LYS A 115 -49.26 -8.72 -18.82
N GLY A 116 -48.04 -9.19 -19.10
CA GLY A 116 -47.10 -8.51 -20.00
C GLY A 116 -45.98 -7.75 -19.28
N HIS A 117 -46.06 -7.64 -17.95
CA HIS A 117 -45.02 -7.20 -17.04
C HIS A 117 -44.82 -8.25 -15.93
N ARG A 118 -44.22 -7.89 -14.79
CA ARG A 118 -44.06 -8.75 -13.60
C ARG A 118 -45.29 -8.60 -12.68
N ALA A 119 -45.75 -9.73 -12.15
CA ALA A 119 -46.75 -9.71 -11.10
C ALA A 119 -46.15 -9.16 -9.80
N SER A 120 -46.95 -8.42 -9.04
CA SER A 120 -46.52 -7.77 -7.81
C SER A 120 -47.68 -7.60 -6.85
N TYR A 121 -47.34 -7.42 -5.58
CA TYR A 121 -48.29 -7.07 -4.54
C TYR A 121 -48.30 -5.56 -4.35
N VAL A 122 -49.49 -5.00 -4.16
CA VAL A 122 -49.68 -3.63 -3.69
C VAL A 122 -50.30 -3.66 -2.29
N PRO A 123 -49.95 -2.71 -1.40
CA PRO A 123 -50.55 -2.64 -0.08
C PRO A 123 -52.07 -2.50 -0.16
N SER A 124 -52.82 -3.19 0.69
CA SER A 124 -54.29 -3.14 0.67
C SER A 124 -54.86 -1.74 0.90
N GLN A 125 -54.10 -0.82 1.51
CA GLN A 125 -54.51 0.59 1.67
C GLN A 125 -54.65 1.33 0.33
N ARG A 126 -54.00 0.83 -0.73
CA ARG A 126 -54.00 1.42 -2.07
C ARG A 126 -55.06 0.82 -3.00
N VAL A 127 -55.91 -0.06 -2.48
CA VAL A 127 -56.99 -0.68 -3.26
C VAL A 127 -58.22 0.21 -3.17
N ASN A 128 -58.72 0.67 -4.32
CA ASN A 128 -59.88 1.54 -4.44
C ASN A 128 -59.73 2.88 -3.69
N ASP A 129 -58.53 3.47 -3.69
CA ASP A 129 -58.25 4.79 -3.08
C ASP A 129 -58.46 5.96 -4.06
N GLY A 130 -58.80 5.66 -5.32
CA GLY A 130 -59.04 6.62 -6.39
C GLY A 130 -57.80 7.00 -7.20
N VAL A 131 -56.63 6.40 -6.92
CA VAL A 131 -55.34 6.63 -7.60
C VAL A 131 -54.90 5.35 -8.33
N CYS A 132 -54.36 5.48 -9.54
CA CYS A 132 -53.84 4.32 -10.28
C CYS A 132 -52.37 4.05 -9.92
N ASP A 133 -52.07 2.97 -9.19
CA ASP A 133 -50.73 2.58 -8.74
C ASP A 133 -49.94 1.80 -9.83
N TYR A 134 -49.66 2.44 -10.97
CA TYR A 134 -49.00 1.77 -12.11
C TYR A 134 -47.60 1.19 -11.84
N GLU A 135 -46.91 1.58 -10.76
CA GLU A 135 -45.61 1.02 -10.37
C GLU A 135 -45.72 -0.44 -9.87
N GLY A 136 -46.81 -0.76 -9.16
CA GLY A 136 -47.08 -2.09 -8.62
C GLY A 136 -48.28 -2.81 -9.25
N CYS A 137 -49.19 -2.08 -9.89
CA CYS A 137 -50.41 -2.58 -10.51
C CYS A 137 -50.60 -1.95 -11.90
N CYS A 138 -49.74 -2.33 -12.86
CA CYS A 138 -49.81 -1.76 -14.22
C CYS A 138 -51.09 -2.11 -14.98
N ASP A 139 -51.82 -3.13 -14.54
CA ASP A 139 -53.09 -3.56 -15.16
C ASP A 139 -54.29 -2.73 -14.70
N GLY A 140 -54.10 -1.84 -13.71
CA GLY A 140 -55.14 -0.98 -13.15
C GLY A 140 -56.21 -1.75 -12.37
N SER A 141 -55.89 -2.95 -11.87
CA SER A 141 -56.84 -3.80 -11.15
C SER A 141 -57.02 -3.43 -9.68
N ASP A 142 -56.17 -2.56 -9.15
CA ASP A 142 -56.28 -1.84 -7.87
C ASP A 142 -57.57 -1.01 -7.80
N GLU A 143 -57.88 -0.25 -8.84
CA GLU A 143 -59.05 0.65 -8.92
C GLU A 143 -60.25 0.02 -9.62
N TRP A 144 -60.55 -1.23 -9.28
CA TRP A 144 -61.63 -1.97 -9.93
C TRP A 144 -63.03 -1.43 -9.58
N ALA A 145 -63.21 -0.81 -8.40
CA ALA A 145 -64.48 -0.24 -7.96
C ALA A 145 -64.76 1.16 -8.54
N ARG A 146 -63.78 1.79 -9.20
CA ARG A 146 -63.89 3.11 -9.84
C ARG A 146 -64.36 4.21 -8.88
N VAL A 147 -63.76 4.23 -7.70
CA VAL A 147 -64.03 5.26 -6.69
C VAL A 147 -63.72 6.63 -7.28
N GLY A 148 -64.62 7.59 -7.07
CA GLY A 148 -64.47 8.95 -7.63
C GLY A 148 -64.56 9.05 -9.16
N GLY A 149 -64.95 7.97 -9.87
CA GLY A 149 -65.00 7.94 -11.33
C GLY A 149 -63.65 7.67 -12.00
N THR A 150 -62.61 7.33 -11.24
CA THR A 150 -61.30 6.96 -11.77
C THR A 150 -61.40 5.69 -12.61
N LYS A 151 -60.81 5.72 -13.80
CA LYS A 151 -60.70 4.56 -14.70
C LYS A 151 -59.25 4.37 -15.09
N CYS A 152 -58.61 3.38 -14.48
CA CYS A 152 -57.23 3.02 -14.81
C CYS A 152 -57.16 2.19 -16.10
N GLU A 153 -56.14 2.46 -16.91
CA GLU A 153 -55.89 1.78 -18.18
C GLU A 153 -54.80 0.72 -18.01
N ASP A 154 -54.89 -0.41 -18.71
CA ASP A 154 -53.81 -1.41 -18.69
C ASP A 154 -52.59 -0.90 -19.46
N ARG A 155 -51.53 -0.53 -18.71
CA ARG A 155 -50.24 -0.05 -19.21
C ARG A 155 -49.14 -1.10 -19.15
N CYS A 156 -49.47 -2.35 -18.79
CA CYS A 156 -48.47 -3.41 -18.58
C CYS A 156 -47.64 -3.73 -19.81
N LYS A 157 -48.20 -3.61 -21.01
CA LYS A 157 -47.46 -3.89 -22.26
C LYS A 157 -46.33 -2.88 -22.50
N GLU A 158 -46.57 -1.61 -22.21
CA GLU A 158 -45.59 -0.55 -22.41
C GLU A 158 -44.52 -0.61 -21.33
N ILE A 159 -44.94 -0.60 -20.06
CA ILE A 159 -44.06 -0.71 -18.89
C ILE A 159 -43.24 -2.01 -18.95
N GLY A 160 -43.87 -3.13 -19.30
CA GLY A 160 -43.19 -4.42 -19.44
C GLY A 160 -42.24 -4.50 -20.63
N LYS A 161 -42.45 -3.72 -21.70
CA LYS A 161 -41.49 -3.60 -22.81
C LYS A 161 -40.26 -2.80 -22.37
N GLU A 162 -40.46 -1.70 -21.66
CA GLU A 162 -39.36 -0.89 -21.12
C GLU A 162 -38.55 -1.67 -20.08
N TRP A 163 -39.22 -2.35 -19.15
CA TRP A 163 -38.57 -3.20 -18.15
C TRP A 163 -37.72 -4.29 -18.79
N ARG A 164 -38.24 -5.02 -19.78
CA ARG A 164 -37.45 -6.04 -20.50
C ARG A 164 -36.25 -5.45 -21.22
N ARG A 165 -36.38 -4.24 -21.80
CA ARG A 165 -35.26 -3.55 -22.45
C ARG A 165 -34.19 -3.15 -21.45
N GLN A 166 -34.57 -2.68 -20.25
CA GLN A 166 -33.62 -2.35 -19.19
C GLN A 166 -32.98 -3.60 -18.58
N GLU A 167 -33.76 -4.64 -18.36
CA GLU A 167 -33.27 -5.92 -17.82
C GLU A 167 -32.33 -6.62 -18.79
N GLU A 168 -32.62 -6.62 -20.10
CA GLU A 168 -31.73 -7.14 -21.12
C GLU A 168 -30.40 -6.36 -21.17
N LYS A 169 -30.44 -5.03 -21.04
CA LYS A 169 -29.22 -4.21 -20.92
C LYS A 169 -28.42 -4.57 -19.67
N ARG A 170 -29.09 -4.71 -18.52
CA ARG A 170 -28.48 -5.08 -17.23
C ARG A 170 -27.86 -6.47 -17.29
N GLN A 171 -28.54 -7.44 -17.90
CA GLN A 171 -28.00 -8.79 -18.10
C GLN A 171 -26.80 -8.78 -19.05
N ARG A 172 -26.87 -8.03 -20.16
CA ARG A 172 -25.75 -7.88 -21.09
C ARG A 172 -24.53 -7.26 -20.39
N SER A 173 -24.70 -6.16 -19.68
CA SER A 173 -23.59 -5.53 -18.94
C SER A 173 -23.04 -6.44 -17.85
N MET A 174 -23.89 -7.19 -17.14
CA MET A 174 -23.45 -8.18 -16.14
C MET A 174 -22.64 -9.32 -16.78
N THR A 175 -23.09 -9.86 -17.92
CA THR A 175 -22.33 -10.91 -18.62
C THR A 175 -20.99 -10.40 -19.16
N ALA A 176 -20.94 -9.16 -19.65
CA ALA A 176 -19.71 -8.50 -20.08
C ALA A 176 -18.75 -8.27 -18.90
N ALA A 177 -19.27 -7.80 -17.76
CA ALA A 177 -18.52 -7.63 -16.52
C ALA A 177 -17.91 -8.95 -16.05
N LEU A 178 -18.70 -10.03 -15.99
CA LEU A 178 -18.20 -11.36 -15.60
C LEU A 178 -17.13 -11.89 -16.55
N LYS A 179 -17.26 -11.66 -17.86
CA LYS A 179 -16.23 -12.02 -18.83
C LYS A 179 -14.91 -11.29 -18.55
N LYS A 180 -14.96 -10.00 -18.22
CA LYS A 180 -13.77 -9.22 -17.84
C LYS A 180 -13.19 -9.66 -16.50
N LYS A 181 -14.04 -9.96 -15.51
CA LYS A 181 -13.62 -10.50 -14.22
C LYS A 181 -12.81 -11.79 -14.40
N ARG A 182 -13.30 -12.74 -15.22
CA ARG A 182 -12.56 -13.96 -15.55
C ARG A 182 -11.20 -13.67 -16.19
N ALA A 183 -11.15 -12.75 -17.14
CA ALA A 183 -9.88 -12.34 -17.75
C ALA A 183 -8.90 -11.74 -16.72
N MET A 184 -9.40 -10.93 -15.77
CA MET A 184 -8.58 -10.38 -14.68
C MET A 184 -8.10 -11.46 -13.72
N LEU A 185 -8.91 -12.48 -13.41
CA LEU A 185 -8.50 -13.59 -12.55
C LEU A 185 -7.39 -14.43 -13.20
N VAL A 186 -7.51 -14.70 -14.50
CA VAL A 186 -6.45 -15.39 -15.26
C VAL A 186 -5.16 -14.56 -15.30
N ASP A 187 -5.26 -13.24 -15.53
CA ASP A 187 -4.08 -12.37 -15.54
C ASP A 187 -3.44 -12.24 -14.16
N ALA A 188 -4.24 -12.10 -13.10
CA ALA A 188 -3.77 -12.08 -11.71
C ALA A 188 -3.05 -13.39 -11.35
N GLY A 189 -3.60 -14.53 -11.78
CA GLY A 189 -2.97 -15.83 -11.58
C GLY A 189 -1.64 -15.97 -12.31
N ARG A 190 -1.56 -15.49 -13.57
CA ARG A 190 -0.31 -15.44 -14.33
C ARG A 190 0.74 -14.58 -13.63
N GLN A 191 0.38 -13.37 -13.20
CA GLN A 191 1.29 -12.47 -12.47
C GLN A 191 1.78 -13.10 -11.16
N GLN A 192 0.91 -13.79 -10.42
CA GLN A 192 1.31 -14.50 -9.22
C GLN A 192 2.34 -15.59 -9.52
N THR A 193 2.10 -16.42 -10.55
CA THR A 193 3.06 -17.45 -10.95
C THR A 193 4.38 -16.87 -11.42
N GLU A 194 4.37 -15.74 -12.15
CA GLU A 194 5.58 -15.02 -12.57
C GLU A 194 6.39 -14.54 -11.35
N VAL A 195 5.74 -14.00 -10.32
CA VAL A 195 6.42 -13.60 -9.07
C VAL A 195 6.99 -14.81 -8.33
N GLU A 196 6.26 -15.92 -8.25
CA GLU A 196 6.75 -17.15 -7.63
C GLU A 196 7.97 -17.73 -8.36
N ASP A 197 7.97 -17.71 -9.69
CA ASP A 197 9.11 -18.18 -10.49
C ASP A 197 10.33 -17.25 -10.35
N HIS A 198 10.14 -15.92 -10.31
CA HIS A 198 11.22 -14.99 -10.01
C HIS A 198 11.78 -15.19 -8.59
N ILE A 199 10.96 -15.51 -7.60
CA ILE A 199 11.43 -15.84 -6.25
C ILE A 199 12.34 -17.07 -6.30
N ARG A 200 11.94 -18.14 -7.00
CA ARG A 200 12.77 -19.35 -7.15
C ARG A 200 14.09 -19.05 -7.86
N GLU A 201 14.04 -18.23 -8.92
CA GLU A 201 15.25 -17.81 -9.64
C GLU A 201 16.19 -17.02 -8.73
N LEU A 202 15.68 -16.03 -8.00
CA LEU A 202 16.46 -15.22 -7.07
C LEU A 202 17.01 -16.05 -5.90
N GLU A 203 16.28 -17.05 -5.41
CA GLU A 203 16.76 -17.99 -4.40
C GLU A 203 17.97 -18.78 -4.90
N MET A 204 17.90 -19.34 -6.13
CA MET A 204 19.04 -20.02 -6.74
C MET A 204 20.23 -19.08 -7.00
N GLN A 205 19.97 -17.85 -7.45
CA GLN A 205 21.01 -16.84 -7.67
C GLN A 205 21.66 -16.41 -6.36
N LEU A 206 20.89 -16.31 -5.27
CA LEU A 206 21.38 -15.99 -3.94
C LEU A 206 22.31 -17.09 -3.44
N GLU A 207 21.89 -18.36 -3.49
CA GLU A 207 22.73 -19.50 -3.11
C GLU A 207 24.04 -19.55 -3.92
N ALA A 208 23.97 -19.32 -5.24
CA ALA A 208 25.16 -19.27 -6.08
C ALA A 208 26.09 -18.10 -5.70
N SER A 209 25.53 -16.92 -5.41
CA SER A 209 26.30 -15.75 -4.99
C SER A 209 26.93 -15.93 -3.60
N GLU A 210 26.27 -16.67 -2.69
CA GLU A 210 26.81 -17.00 -1.37
C GLU A 210 28.00 -17.95 -1.49
N LEU A 211 27.93 -18.98 -2.34
CA LEU A 211 29.06 -19.87 -2.63
C LEU A 211 30.25 -19.11 -3.23
N GLN A 212 30.00 -18.17 -4.15
CA GLN A 212 31.05 -17.31 -4.71
C GLN A 212 31.70 -16.44 -3.64
N LEU A 213 30.91 -15.91 -2.70
CA LEU A 213 31.43 -15.13 -1.58
C LEU A 213 32.31 -15.97 -0.66
N GLU A 214 31.91 -17.20 -0.34
CA GLU A 214 32.76 -18.11 0.45
C GLU A 214 34.08 -18.40 -0.25
N GLU A 215 34.06 -18.63 -1.57
CA GLU A 215 35.28 -18.86 -2.35
C GLU A 215 36.20 -17.62 -2.36
N ILE A 216 35.65 -16.42 -2.60
CA ILE A 216 36.43 -15.17 -2.60
C ILE A 216 36.99 -14.88 -1.20
N ARG A 217 36.20 -15.09 -0.14
CA ARG A 217 36.67 -14.93 1.25
C ARG A 217 37.85 -15.84 1.55
N LYS A 218 37.78 -17.10 1.13
CA LYS A 218 38.87 -18.05 1.30
C LYS A 218 40.13 -17.62 0.54
N ARG A 219 40.00 -17.16 -0.71
CA ARG A 219 41.14 -16.62 -1.49
C ARG A 219 41.76 -15.39 -0.86
N LEU A 220 40.95 -14.51 -0.26
CA LEU A 220 41.44 -13.33 0.45
C LEU A 220 42.22 -13.74 1.71
N GLU A 221 41.72 -14.70 2.49
CA GLU A 221 42.41 -15.21 3.68
C GLU A 221 43.76 -15.85 3.33
N GLU A 222 43.80 -16.70 2.29
CA GLU A 222 45.03 -17.29 1.76
C GLU A 222 46.02 -16.21 1.30
N GLY A 223 45.55 -15.19 0.56
CA GLY A 223 46.38 -14.07 0.10
C GLY A 223 46.95 -13.21 1.24
N LEU A 224 46.18 -12.98 2.30
CA LEU A 224 46.62 -12.28 3.50
C LEU A 224 47.70 -13.06 4.27
N GLU A 225 47.54 -14.37 4.40
CA GLU A 225 48.56 -15.22 5.02
C GLU A 225 49.89 -15.21 4.25
N ASP A 226 49.83 -15.27 2.92
CA ASP A 226 51.01 -15.25 2.07
C ASP A 226 51.71 -13.89 2.09
N ALA A 227 50.95 -12.79 2.08
CA ALA A 227 51.48 -11.45 2.29
C ALA A 227 52.21 -11.33 3.63
N ARG A 228 51.61 -11.85 4.71
CA ARG A 228 52.20 -11.84 6.05
C ARG A 228 53.51 -12.61 6.12
N LYS A 229 53.60 -13.78 5.49
CA LYS A 229 54.84 -14.57 5.38
C LYS A 229 55.92 -13.81 4.60
N GLN A 230 55.56 -13.12 3.52
CA GLN A 230 56.51 -12.33 2.73
C GLN A 230 57.08 -11.15 3.52
N GLU A 231 56.27 -10.43 4.30
CA GLU A 231 56.74 -9.31 5.11
C GLU A 231 57.64 -9.77 6.27
N GLN A 232 57.31 -10.87 6.95
CA GLN A 232 58.20 -11.49 7.94
C GLN A 232 59.56 -11.90 7.35
N SER A 233 59.60 -12.25 6.06
CA SER A 233 60.84 -12.61 5.35
C SER A 233 61.69 -11.39 4.95
N LYS A 234 61.07 -10.22 4.74
CA LYS A 234 61.77 -8.97 4.38
C LYS A 234 62.42 -8.28 5.58
N VAL A 235 61.79 -8.36 6.77
CA VAL A 235 62.30 -7.74 8.02
C VAL A 235 63.67 -8.34 8.46
N VAL A 236 64.05 -9.53 7.97
CA VAL A 236 65.33 -10.17 8.27
C VAL A 236 66.48 -9.68 7.35
N LYS A 237 66.21 -8.89 6.31
CA LYS A 237 67.21 -8.47 5.27
C LYS A 237 67.52 -6.97 5.20
N VAL A 238 67.41 -6.22 6.30
CA VAL A 238 67.83 -4.81 6.31
C VAL A 238 69.27 -4.66 6.80
N LYS A 239 70.15 -4.19 5.91
CA LYS A 239 71.55 -3.81 6.16
C LYS A 239 71.63 -2.76 7.28
N LYS A 240 72.56 -2.97 8.23
CA LYS A 240 72.91 -2.04 9.30
C LYS A 240 73.51 -0.74 8.73
N THR A 241 72.70 0.30 8.58
CA THR A 241 73.13 1.70 8.52
C THR A 241 72.67 2.41 9.81
N GLY A 242 73.48 3.35 10.30
CA GLY A 242 73.36 3.93 11.64
C GLY A 242 71.98 4.55 11.90
N LYS A 243 71.40 4.23 13.06
CA LYS A 243 70.05 4.67 13.48
C LYS A 243 69.86 6.19 13.55
N VAL A 244 70.93 6.98 13.60
CA VAL A 244 70.87 8.45 13.65
C VAL A 244 70.54 9.04 12.27
N ASN A 245 71.15 8.55 11.19
CA ASN A 245 70.79 8.98 9.83
C ASN A 245 69.35 8.60 9.47
N VAL A 246 68.88 7.44 9.93
CA VAL A 246 67.48 7.01 9.71
C VAL A 246 66.51 7.92 10.44
N LEU A 247 66.84 8.37 11.66
CA LEU A 247 66.01 9.32 12.41
C LEU A 247 66.05 10.72 11.79
N ALA A 248 67.20 11.17 11.29
CA ALA A 248 67.34 12.46 10.60
C ALA A 248 66.54 12.48 9.28
N GLU A 249 66.62 11.42 8.46
CA GLU A 249 65.81 11.30 7.25
C GLU A 249 64.31 11.22 7.56
N LEU A 250 63.91 10.46 8.59
CA LEU A 250 62.51 10.36 9.01
C LEU A 250 61.98 11.69 9.54
N ALA A 251 62.77 12.40 10.34
CA ALA A 251 62.41 13.72 10.87
C ALA A 251 62.30 14.76 9.75
N LYS A 252 63.23 14.77 8.80
CA LYS A 252 63.18 15.62 7.60
C LYS A 252 61.92 15.35 6.76
N GLY A 253 61.59 14.07 6.55
CA GLY A 253 60.37 13.67 5.85
C GLY A 253 59.10 14.17 6.55
N ARG A 254 59.03 14.01 7.88
CA ARG A 254 57.88 14.48 8.68
C ARG A 254 57.76 16.00 8.73
N VAL A 255 58.87 16.73 8.80
CA VAL A 255 58.88 18.19 8.79
C VAL A 255 58.41 18.74 7.43
N GLU A 256 58.87 18.16 6.33
CA GLU A 256 58.44 18.58 4.98
C GLU A 256 56.96 18.20 4.71
N GLU A 257 56.50 17.06 5.21
CA GLU A 257 55.08 16.66 5.16
C GLU A 257 54.20 17.65 5.93
N LEU A 258 54.55 17.97 7.18
CA LEU A 258 53.82 18.94 8.01
C LEU A 258 53.79 20.33 7.38
N ARG A 259 54.89 20.73 6.73
CA ARG A 259 55.00 22.01 6.03
C ARG A 259 54.13 22.04 4.77
N THR A 260 54.10 20.95 4.01
CA THR A 260 53.22 20.81 2.84
C THR A 260 51.76 20.90 3.25
N ALA A 261 51.37 20.18 4.31
CA ALA A 261 50.02 20.23 4.88
C ALA A 261 49.66 21.64 5.38
N LEU A 262 50.61 22.36 6.00
CA LEU A 262 50.40 23.74 6.45
C LEU A 262 50.13 24.69 5.27
N VAL A 263 50.85 24.53 4.15
CA VAL A 263 50.67 25.33 2.94
C VAL A 263 49.31 25.03 2.29
N GLU A 264 48.90 23.77 2.23
CA GLU A 264 47.62 23.35 1.67
C GLU A 264 46.44 23.88 2.49
N VAL A 265 46.45 23.69 3.81
CA VAL A 265 45.41 24.22 4.72
C VAL A 265 45.32 25.75 4.64
N ARG A 266 46.45 26.43 4.44
CA ARG A 266 46.46 27.88 4.22
C ARG A 266 45.83 28.27 2.89
N ALA A 267 46.13 27.55 1.81
CA ALA A 267 45.52 27.80 0.51
C ALA A 267 43.99 27.65 0.57
N GLU A 268 43.50 26.59 1.22
CA GLU A 268 42.06 26.38 1.44
C GLU A 268 41.42 27.47 2.29
N ARG A 269 42.11 27.93 3.35
CA ARG A 269 41.68 29.05 4.20
C ARG A 269 41.57 30.34 3.39
N ASP A 270 42.58 30.66 2.58
CA ASP A 270 42.63 31.89 1.80
C ASP A 270 41.57 31.87 0.67
N GLU A 271 41.33 30.72 0.05
CA GLU A 271 40.23 30.53 -0.91
C GLU A 271 38.86 30.72 -0.22
N THR A 272 38.68 30.16 0.98
CA THR A 272 37.44 30.30 1.74
C THR A 272 37.20 31.76 2.16
N ARG A 273 38.25 32.47 2.60
CA ARG A 273 38.18 33.90 2.91
C ARG A 273 37.78 34.73 1.69
N ALA A 274 38.35 34.43 0.52
CA ALA A 274 38.00 35.11 -0.72
C ALA A 274 36.51 34.88 -1.11
N LYS A 275 36.01 33.65 -0.98
CA LYS A 275 34.59 33.33 -1.22
C LYS A 275 33.66 34.06 -0.24
N VAL A 276 34.03 34.12 1.04
CA VAL A 276 33.27 34.87 2.06
C VAL A 276 33.24 36.35 1.71
N GLN A 277 34.38 36.95 1.35
CA GLN A 277 34.46 38.35 0.95
C GLN A 277 33.59 38.66 -0.29
N GLU A 278 33.56 37.75 -1.28
CA GLU A 278 32.68 37.89 -2.44
C GLU A 278 31.18 37.86 -2.05
N LEU A 279 30.79 36.95 -1.16
CA LEU A 279 29.42 36.86 -0.65
C LEU A 279 29.02 38.11 0.16
N GLU A 280 29.95 38.63 0.97
CA GLU A 280 29.77 39.86 1.73
C GLU A 280 29.58 41.06 0.80
N ASP A 281 30.36 41.16 -0.27
CA ASP A 281 30.21 42.21 -1.29
C ASP A 281 28.85 42.14 -2.01
N ILE A 282 28.37 40.93 -2.32
CA ILE A 282 27.05 40.72 -2.92
C ILE A 282 25.93 41.15 -1.96
N LEU A 283 26.00 40.76 -0.69
CA LEU A 283 25.01 41.10 0.33
C LEU A 283 25.04 42.58 0.69
N ALA A 284 26.22 43.21 0.68
CA ALA A 284 26.38 44.65 0.84
C ALA A 284 25.71 45.43 -0.29
N LYS A 285 25.91 45.01 -1.56
CA LYS A 285 25.22 45.59 -2.73
C LYS A 285 23.71 45.37 -2.66
N PHE A 286 23.27 44.16 -2.29
CA PHE A 286 21.86 43.83 -2.12
C PHE A 286 21.18 44.74 -1.09
N LYS A 287 21.83 45.02 0.04
CA LYS A 287 21.33 46.00 1.03
C LYS A 287 21.30 47.42 0.47
N ALA A 288 22.35 47.86 -0.22
CA ALA A 288 22.44 49.22 -0.74
C ALA A 288 21.36 49.53 -1.78
N GLU A 289 20.98 48.54 -2.59
CA GLU A 289 19.97 48.66 -3.64
C GLU A 289 18.54 48.32 -3.16
N TYR A 290 18.38 47.91 -1.89
CA TYR A 290 17.08 47.53 -1.34
C TYR A 290 16.12 48.73 -1.22
N ASN A 291 14.92 48.59 -1.81
CA ASN A 291 13.84 49.57 -1.70
C ASN A 291 12.88 49.21 -0.54
N PRO A 292 12.82 50.01 0.55
CA PRO A 292 11.99 49.71 1.71
C PRO A 292 10.48 49.67 1.46
N ASN A 293 10.00 50.16 0.31
CA ASN A 293 8.57 50.25 0.00
C ASN A 293 7.96 48.93 -0.53
N PHE A 294 8.79 47.93 -0.82
CA PHE A 294 8.32 46.59 -1.22
C PHE A 294 8.10 45.69 0.01
N ASN A 295 6.88 45.18 0.15
CA ASN A 295 6.44 44.38 1.31
C ASN A 295 6.73 42.87 1.16
N ASP A 296 7.94 42.51 0.72
CA ASP A 296 8.37 41.12 0.72
C ASP A 296 9.00 40.75 2.09
N GLU A 297 8.31 39.89 2.84
CA GLU A 297 8.75 39.46 4.17
C GLU A 297 10.02 38.59 4.14
N GLY A 298 10.29 37.90 3.03
CA GLY A 298 11.52 37.14 2.84
C GLY A 298 12.74 38.06 2.69
N VAL A 299 12.60 39.10 1.85
CA VAL A 299 13.66 40.09 1.62
C VAL A 299 13.96 40.90 2.89
N LYS A 300 12.93 41.34 3.62
CA LYS A 300 13.11 42.06 4.90
C LYS A 300 13.88 41.23 5.93
N ARG A 301 13.61 39.92 6.00
CA ARG A 301 14.32 39.01 6.91
C ARG A 301 15.79 38.86 6.51
N ALA A 302 16.08 38.74 5.21
CA ALA A 302 17.44 38.64 4.70
C ALA A 302 18.27 39.91 4.98
N VAL A 303 17.68 41.10 4.75
CA VAL A 303 18.35 42.38 5.02
C VAL A 303 18.66 42.56 6.51
N ARG A 304 17.71 42.25 7.41
CA ARG A 304 17.95 42.28 8.87
C ARG A 304 19.02 41.27 9.30
N GLY A 305 19.00 40.07 8.74
CA GLY A 305 20.02 39.05 9.02
C GLY A 305 21.43 39.50 8.61
N TRP A 306 21.56 40.18 7.48
CA TRP A 306 22.81 40.80 7.06
C TRP A 306 23.25 41.93 8.00
N GLU A 307 22.33 42.79 8.46
CA GLU A 307 22.65 43.84 9.43
C GLU A 307 23.15 43.27 10.77
N GLU A 308 22.53 42.21 11.26
CA GLU A 308 22.96 41.49 12.47
C GLU A 308 24.30 40.77 12.28
N TYR A 309 24.58 40.27 11.08
CA TYR A 309 25.88 39.67 10.73
C TYR A 309 26.98 40.75 10.69
N ALA A 310 26.77 41.83 9.94
CA ALA A 310 27.71 42.93 9.81
C ALA A 310 27.98 43.63 11.15
N ALA A 311 26.99 43.70 12.05
CA ALA A 311 27.18 44.23 13.40
C ALA A 311 28.02 43.32 14.31
N ARG A 312 28.06 42.01 14.06
CA ARG A 312 28.89 41.04 14.79
C ARG A 312 30.34 41.02 14.33
N GLU A 313 30.60 41.38 13.06
CA GLU A 313 31.89 41.28 12.37
C GLU A 313 32.93 42.37 12.74
N VAL A 314 32.62 43.34 13.61
CA VAL A 314 33.52 44.49 13.92
C VAL A 314 34.75 44.10 14.80
N GLY A 315 35.14 42.82 14.85
CA GLY A 315 36.07 42.30 15.86
C GLY A 315 37.26 41.46 15.40
N HIS A 316 37.41 41.13 14.12
CA HIS A 316 38.53 40.28 13.68
C HIS A 316 39.18 40.75 12.38
N GLY A 317 39.75 41.97 12.40
CA GLY A 317 40.84 42.29 11.49
C GLY A 317 41.94 41.24 11.66
N GLY A 318 42.20 40.46 10.61
CA GLY A 318 43.20 39.39 10.65
C GLY A 318 44.53 39.92 11.19
N ASN A 319 45.11 39.22 12.16
CA ASN A 319 46.44 39.52 12.66
C ASN A 319 47.43 39.35 11.49
N ALA A 320 47.70 40.43 10.76
CA ALA A 320 48.74 40.48 9.74
C ALA A 320 50.11 40.06 10.30
N ASP A 321 50.29 40.15 11.62
CA ASP A 321 51.43 39.61 12.36
C ASP A 321 51.45 38.07 12.33
N ARG A 322 50.31 37.43 12.57
CA ARG A 322 50.19 35.96 12.59
C ARG A 322 50.30 35.35 11.20
N ASP A 323 49.84 36.06 10.17
CA ASP A 323 50.02 35.63 8.78
C ASP A 323 51.50 35.78 8.33
N ARG A 324 52.22 36.79 8.84
CA ARG A 324 53.67 36.92 8.64
C ARG A 324 54.48 35.81 9.34
N ASP A 325 54.11 35.44 10.57
CA ASP A 325 54.76 34.32 11.28
C ASP A 325 54.56 32.99 10.53
N LEU A 326 53.37 32.78 9.96
CA LEU A 326 53.08 31.60 9.14
C LEU A 326 53.83 31.62 7.79
N ASP A 327 54.08 32.80 7.20
CA ASP A 327 54.95 32.95 6.02
C ASP A 327 56.40 32.57 6.32
N GLU A 328 56.89 32.84 7.53
CA GLU A 328 58.23 32.44 7.94
C GLU A 328 58.33 30.93 8.16
N LEU A 329 57.33 30.31 8.78
CA LEU A 329 57.27 28.85 8.98
C LEU A 329 57.08 28.06 7.67
N ALA A 330 56.52 28.68 6.64
CA ALA A 330 56.35 28.06 5.33
C ALA A 330 57.61 28.12 4.44
N LYS A 331 58.69 28.80 4.85
CA LYS A 331 59.97 28.84 4.11
C LYS A 331 60.79 27.57 4.33
N ALA A 332 61.65 27.25 3.36
CA ALA A 332 62.47 26.04 3.42
C ALA A 332 63.63 26.20 4.38
N ASP A 333 63.91 25.14 5.13
CA ASP A 333 65.00 25.10 6.09
C ASP A 333 66.35 25.34 5.38
N ASN A 334 67.15 26.24 5.95
CA ASN A 334 68.51 26.56 5.55
C ASN A 334 69.34 26.95 6.78
N GLU A 335 70.65 27.17 6.62
CA GLU A 335 71.56 27.53 7.73
C GLU A 335 71.16 28.78 8.54
N ALA A 336 70.30 29.66 8.00
CA ALA A 336 69.87 30.90 8.65
C ALA A 336 68.42 30.86 9.17
N THR A 337 67.58 29.96 8.68
CA THR A 337 66.17 29.79 9.07
C THR A 337 65.83 28.30 9.03
N GLY A 338 65.62 27.67 10.18
CA GLY A 338 65.19 26.28 10.28
C GLY A 338 66.23 25.32 10.87
N ILE A 339 66.04 24.02 10.63
CA ILE A 339 66.98 22.96 11.04
C ILE A 339 67.99 22.72 9.92
N ASP A 340 69.29 22.82 10.20
CA ASP A 340 70.34 22.47 9.23
C ASP A 340 70.44 20.95 9.07
N TRP A 341 69.59 20.38 8.21
CA TRP A 341 69.58 18.95 7.91
C TRP A 341 70.92 18.45 7.33
N GLY A 342 71.70 19.32 6.68
CA GLY A 342 73.01 18.99 6.12
C GLY A 342 74.07 18.77 7.20
N TYR A 343 73.97 19.46 8.34
CA TYR A 343 74.77 19.20 9.53
C TYR A 343 74.45 17.79 10.10
N TRP A 344 73.18 17.47 10.32
CA TRP A 344 72.76 16.18 10.92
C TRP A 344 72.94 14.96 9.99
N GLU A 345 72.91 15.15 8.67
CA GLU A 345 73.17 14.08 7.69
C GLU A 345 74.68 13.75 7.56
N ASN A 346 75.55 14.72 7.86
CA ASN A 346 77.01 14.61 7.66
C ASN A 346 77.82 14.52 8.97
N GLU A 347 77.19 14.71 10.13
CA GLU A 347 77.84 14.58 11.43
C GLU A 347 78.08 13.10 11.77
N VAL A 348 79.30 12.64 11.52
CA VAL A 348 79.81 11.37 12.05
C VAL A 348 80.26 11.60 13.49
N ASP A 349 79.32 11.81 14.40
CA ASP A 349 79.69 12.02 15.80
C ASP A 349 79.92 10.70 16.55
N GLY A 350 81.21 10.46 16.80
CA GLY A 350 81.73 10.75 18.14
C GLY A 350 80.78 10.41 19.27
N SER A 351 80.87 9.16 19.71
CA SER A 351 80.44 8.63 21.01
C SER A 351 79.76 9.59 22.01
N GLU A 352 78.46 9.40 22.26
CA GLU A 352 77.93 9.57 23.64
C GLU A 352 76.60 8.86 23.95
N PHE A 353 76.32 7.67 23.41
CA PHE A 353 75.24 6.80 23.97
C PHE A 353 75.60 5.30 23.97
N GLY A 354 76.85 4.99 24.35
CA GLY A 354 77.39 3.62 24.41
C GLY A 354 77.26 2.88 25.75
N ALA A 355 76.41 3.34 26.68
CA ALA A 355 76.39 2.78 28.04
C ALA A 355 75.55 1.49 28.18
N ILE A 356 74.46 1.34 27.42
CA ILE A 356 73.53 0.19 27.60
C ILE A 356 74.01 -1.06 26.84
N TYR A 357 74.74 -0.90 25.73
CA TYR A 357 75.25 -2.04 24.95
C TYR A 357 76.62 -2.57 25.40
N LYS A 358 77.33 -1.87 26.29
CA LYS A 358 78.60 -2.37 26.87
C LYS A 358 78.42 -3.45 27.95
N LEU A 359 77.22 -3.57 28.54
CA LEU A 359 76.92 -4.64 29.49
C LEU A 359 76.74 -5.99 28.78
N ALA A 360 76.10 -6.00 27.61
CA ALA A 360 75.93 -7.21 26.79
C ALA A 360 77.26 -7.75 26.23
N ALA A 361 78.25 -6.88 26.02
CA ALA A 361 79.59 -7.25 25.56
C ALA A 361 80.46 -7.96 26.62
N TYR A 362 80.03 -7.97 27.89
CA TYR A 362 80.73 -8.62 29.00
C TYR A 362 80.08 -9.94 29.46
N LEU A 363 78.99 -10.37 28.81
CA LEU A 363 78.32 -11.64 29.11
C LEU A 363 78.80 -12.76 28.17
N PRO A 364 79.01 -13.99 28.68
CA PRO A 364 79.38 -15.13 27.85
C PRO A 364 78.34 -15.38 26.72
N PRO A 365 78.75 -15.86 25.53
CA PRO A 365 77.86 -16.09 24.38
C PRO A 365 76.64 -16.99 24.67
N SER A 366 76.75 -17.86 25.68
CA SER A 366 75.68 -18.73 26.14
C SER A 366 74.57 -18.01 26.93
N LEU A 367 74.82 -16.81 27.47
CA LEU A 367 73.82 -16.01 28.17
C LEU A 367 73.11 -15.01 27.26
N VAL A 368 73.79 -14.53 26.21
CA VAL A 368 73.22 -13.57 25.26
C VAL A 368 72.08 -14.21 24.45
N SER A 369 72.29 -15.42 23.94
CA SER A 369 71.24 -16.18 23.23
C SER A 369 70.03 -16.49 24.12
N VAL A 370 70.26 -16.86 25.38
CA VAL A 370 69.19 -17.15 26.35
C VAL A 370 68.40 -15.89 26.75
N ILE A 371 69.06 -14.73 26.82
CA ILE A 371 68.40 -13.45 27.12
C ILE A 371 67.63 -12.94 25.90
N GLU A 372 68.16 -13.11 24.68
CA GLU A 372 67.46 -12.75 23.44
C GLU A 372 66.22 -13.64 23.22
N ASP A 373 66.34 -14.95 23.41
CA ASP A 373 65.22 -15.89 23.28
C ASP A 373 64.14 -15.64 24.35
N LYS A 374 64.53 -15.33 25.59
CA LYS A 374 63.59 -14.96 26.65
C LYS A 374 62.97 -13.58 26.43
N ALA A 375 63.71 -12.61 25.91
CA ALA A 375 63.17 -11.28 25.61
C ALA A 375 62.13 -11.35 24.48
N LEU A 376 62.35 -12.18 23.46
CA LEU A 376 61.38 -12.45 22.39
C LEU A 376 60.16 -13.23 22.90
N SER A 377 60.37 -14.22 23.78
CA SER A 377 59.26 -14.95 24.42
C SER A 377 58.43 -14.07 25.35
N ILE A 378 59.05 -13.12 26.06
CA ILE A 378 58.36 -12.16 26.92
C ILE A 378 57.61 -11.13 26.07
N LYS A 379 58.19 -10.66 24.96
CA LYS A 379 57.51 -9.78 24.00
C LYS A 379 56.26 -10.46 23.41
N GLY A 380 56.39 -11.70 22.93
CA GLY A 380 55.25 -12.47 22.41
C GLY A 380 54.19 -12.78 23.48
N PHE A 381 54.59 -12.97 24.74
CA PHE A 381 53.67 -13.12 25.87
C PHE A 381 52.93 -11.82 26.20
N LEU A 382 53.62 -10.67 26.16
CA LEU A 382 53.05 -9.35 26.43
C LEU A 382 52.12 -8.86 25.30
N GLU A 383 52.40 -9.21 24.04
CA GLU A 383 51.51 -8.97 22.88
C GLU A 383 50.24 -9.84 22.96
N LYS A 384 50.36 -11.10 23.38
CA LYS A 384 49.22 -12.03 23.54
C LYS A 384 48.30 -11.65 24.70
N HIS A 385 48.82 -10.95 25.71
CA HIS A 385 48.07 -10.46 26.86
C HIS A 385 47.69 -8.97 26.78
N ASN A 386 47.81 -8.33 25.61
CA ASN A 386 47.41 -6.94 25.35
C ASN A 386 48.10 -5.88 26.24
N ILE A 387 49.33 -6.14 26.71
CA ILE A 387 50.11 -5.22 27.57
C ILE A 387 51.03 -4.31 26.74
N LEU A 388 51.44 -4.74 25.55
CA LEU A 388 52.10 -3.89 24.55
C LEU A 388 51.13 -3.61 23.40
N PRO A 389 51.00 -2.33 22.95
CA PRO A 389 50.34 -2.03 21.67
C PRO A 389 51.10 -2.76 20.56
N LYS A 390 50.37 -3.43 19.65
CA LYS A 390 50.98 -3.80 18.36
C LYS A 390 51.49 -2.50 17.73
N PRO A 391 52.67 -2.48 17.09
CA PRO A 391 53.06 -1.32 16.30
C PRO A 391 51.92 -1.08 15.31
N ASP A 392 51.41 0.15 15.29
CA ASP A 392 50.37 0.54 14.35
C ASP A 392 50.85 0.16 12.94
N GLU A 393 50.14 -0.77 12.31
CA GLU A 393 50.33 -1.13 10.91
C GLU A 393 49.76 0.02 10.05
N ASP A 394 50.42 1.16 10.08
CA ASP A 394 50.19 2.21 9.10
C ASP A 394 50.96 1.86 7.81
N LEU A 395 50.23 1.20 6.91
CA LEU A 395 50.24 1.42 5.45
C LEU A 395 51.63 1.51 4.79
N SER A 396 52.39 0.41 4.80
CA SER A 396 53.02 0.03 3.54
C SER A 396 51.91 -0.47 2.64
N SER A 397 51.71 0.15 1.46
CA SER A 397 50.67 -0.20 0.47
C SER A 397 50.35 -1.70 0.51
N GLU A 398 49.12 -2.04 0.92
CA GLU A 398 48.65 -3.44 0.89
C GLU A 398 49.04 -4.05 -0.46
N PRO A 399 49.49 -5.31 -0.52
CA PRO A 399 49.84 -5.95 -1.78
C PRO A 399 48.66 -5.81 -2.75
N GLU A 400 48.94 -5.47 -4.01
CA GLU A 400 47.91 -5.23 -5.02
C GLU A 400 46.93 -6.42 -5.15
N ALA A 401 47.39 -7.64 -4.88
CA ALA A 401 46.56 -8.83 -4.84
C ALA A 401 45.52 -8.83 -3.70
N VAL A 402 45.86 -8.28 -2.54
CA VAL A 402 44.97 -8.19 -1.36
C VAL A 402 43.92 -7.10 -1.59
N THR A 403 44.31 -5.96 -2.15
CA THR A 403 43.37 -4.87 -2.47
C THR A 403 42.37 -5.30 -3.54
N GLN A 404 42.84 -5.94 -4.63
CA GLN A 404 41.97 -6.50 -5.67
C GLN A 404 41.01 -7.56 -5.12
N ALA A 405 41.48 -8.47 -4.25
CA ALA A 405 40.63 -9.48 -3.63
C ALA A 405 39.58 -8.87 -2.67
N ARG A 406 39.94 -7.79 -1.95
CA ARG A 406 39.02 -7.05 -1.07
C ARG A 406 37.95 -6.30 -1.85
N ASP A 407 38.34 -5.65 -2.95
CA ASP A 407 37.40 -4.96 -3.84
C ASP A 407 36.45 -5.96 -4.53
N ALA A 408 36.98 -7.12 -4.95
CA ALA A 408 36.17 -8.22 -5.47
C ALA A 408 35.16 -8.71 -4.43
N LEU A 409 35.59 -8.92 -3.18
CA LEU A 409 34.71 -9.32 -2.08
C LEU A 409 33.59 -8.28 -1.85
N LYS A 410 33.95 -7.01 -1.73
CA LYS A 410 32.99 -5.92 -1.52
C LYS A 410 31.99 -5.81 -2.66
N SER A 411 32.44 -6.00 -3.91
CA SER A 411 31.57 -5.99 -5.08
C SER A 411 30.57 -7.16 -5.08
N ALA A 412 31.02 -8.36 -4.72
CA ALA A 412 30.18 -9.54 -4.61
C ALA A 412 29.20 -9.44 -3.43
N GLU A 413 29.61 -8.85 -2.30
CA GLU A 413 28.72 -8.63 -1.15
C GLU A 413 27.57 -7.69 -1.51
N LYS A 414 27.86 -6.61 -2.25
CA LYS A 414 26.84 -5.69 -2.76
C LYS A 414 25.86 -6.39 -3.71
N THR A 415 26.35 -7.30 -4.57
CA THR A 415 25.50 -8.10 -5.45
C THR A 415 24.56 -9.00 -4.67
N ARG A 416 25.08 -9.73 -3.66
CA ARG A 416 24.28 -10.59 -2.78
C ARG A 416 23.24 -9.79 -2.00
N ASP A 417 23.61 -8.64 -1.45
CA ASP A 417 22.67 -7.76 -0.74
C ASP A 417 21.57 -7.21 -1.66
N ASN A 418 21.91 -6.90 -2.92
CA ASN A 418 20.92 -6.49 -3.91
C ASN A 418 19.94 -7.62 -4.26
N ILE A 419 20.44 -8.85 -4.49
CA ILE A 419 19.59 -10.03 -4.73
C ILE A 419 18.70 -10.29 -3.51
N GLN A 420 19.24 -10.25 -2.29
CA GLN A 420 18.47 -10.42 -1.06
C GLN A 420 17.36 -9.37 -0.93
N SER A 421 17.66 -8.11 -1.25
CA SER A 421 16.66 -7.03 -1.24
C SER A 421 15.54 -7.27 -2.26
N GLN A 422 15.88 -7.68 -3.49
CA GLN A 422 14.89 -8.04 -4.51
C GLN A 422 14.02 -9.22 -4.09
N LEU A 423 14.63 -10.27 -3.52
CA LEU A 423 13.94 -11.45 -3.02
C LEU A 423 12.97 -11.09 -1.89
N ASN A 424 13.41 -10.26 -0.94
CA ASN A 424 12.54 -9.77 0.14
C ASN A 424 11.37 -8.96 -0.40
N ASN A 425 11.59 -8.12 -1.43
CA ASN A 425 10.52 -7.35 -2.06
C ASN A 425 9.49 -8.24 -2.76
N HIS A 426 9.93 -9.28 -3.49
CA HIS A 426 9.01 -10.22 -4.13
C HIS A 426 8.26 -11.09 -3.12
N LYS A 427 8.91 -11.52 -2.03
CA LYS A 427 8.24 -12.25 -0.93
C LYS A 427 7.18 -11.37 -0.25
N ALA A 428 7.50 -10.11 0.04
CA ALA A 428 6.53 -9.15 0.58
C ALA A 428 5.35 -8.89 -0.36
N ASP A 429 5.58 -8.87 -1.68
CA ASP A 429 4.50 -8.78 -2.68
C ASP A 429 3.61 -10.04 -2.67
N LEU A 430 4.16 -11.24 -2.41
CA LEU A 430 3.36 -12.46 -2.29
C LEU A 430 2.49 -12.47 -1.03
N GLU A 431 2.99 -11.92 0.07
CA GLU A 431 2.28 -11.79 1.36
C GLU A 431 1.20 -10.70 1.34
N THR A 432 1.24 -9.77 0.39
CA THR A 432 0.27 -8.67 0.30
C THR A 432 -1.12 -9.19 -0.08
N GLU A 433 -2.15 -8.71 0.65
CA GLU A 433 -3.54 -9.07 0.38
C GLU A 433 -4.09 -8.38 -0.88
N TYR A 434 -4.20 -9.13 -1.98
CA TYR A 434 -4.77 -8.67 -3.25
C TYR A 434 -6.25 -9.04 -3.44
N GLY A 435 -6.99 -9.25 -2.35
CA GLY A 435 -8.41 -9.58 -2.36
C GLY A 435 -8.72 -11.03 -2.74
N THR A 436 -9.97 -11.32 -3.07
CA THR A 436 -10.39 -12.68 -3.46
C THR A 436 -9.63 -13.13 -4.70
N ALA A 437 -9.05 -14.34 -4.64
CA ALA A 437 -8.25 -14.91 -5.75
C ALA A 437 -7.11 -13.99 -6.26
N SER A 438 -6.60 -13.08 -5.42
CA SER A 438 -5.61 -12.07 -5.80
C SER A 438 -6.01 -11.19 -7.00
N ILE A 439 -7.31 -11.01 -7.25
CA ILE A 439 -7.84 -10.33 -8.43
C ILE A 439 -7.30 -8.91 -8.61
N PHE A 440 -7.00 -8.20 -7.51
CA PHE A 440 -6.49 -6.83 -7.58
C PHE A 440 -5.03 -6.76 -8.05
N ARG A 441 -4.30 -7.87 -8.20
CA ARG A 441 -2.98 -7.89 -8.87
C ARG A 441 -3.10 -7.35 -10.29
N ALA A 442 -4.12 -7.79 -11.04
CA ALA A 442 -4.39 -7.34 -12.41
C ALA A 442 -4.78 -5.84 -12.49
N LEU A 443 -5.17 -5.23 -11.37
CA LEU A 443 -5.53 -3.82 -11.29
C LEU A 443 -4.46 -2.96 -10.62
N LYS A 444 -3.36 -3.53 -10.13
CA LYS A 444 -2.30 -2.78 -9.46
C LYS A 444 -1.80 -1.65 -10.37
N ASP A 445 -1.70 -0.45 -9.81
CA ASP A 445 -1.26 0.78 -10.50
C ASP A 445 -2.14 1.25 -11.68
N VAL A 446 -3.31 0.65 -11.89
CA VAL A 446 -4.30 1.16 -12.86
C VAL A 446 -5.00 2.37 -12.24
N CYS A 447 -4.94 3.51 -12.92
CA CYS A 447 -5.56 4.75 -12.46
C CYS A 447 -6.82 5.08 -13.25
N ILE A 448 -7.88 5.44 -12.54
CA ILE A 448 -9.14 5.93 -13.09
C ILE A 448 -9.40 7.33 -12.56
N SER A 449 -10.04 8.18 -13.38
CA SER A 449 -10.33 9.56 -13.00
C SER A 449 -11.76 9.94 -13.33
N LYS A 450 -12.34 10.82 -12.51
CA LYS A 450 -13.66 11.39 -12.73
C LYS A 450 -13.71 12.84 -12.27
N ASP A 451 -14.30 13.64 -13.12
CA ASP A 451 -14.63 15.02 -12.87
C ASP A 451 -15.85 15.13 -11.95
N SER A 452 -15.72 15.86 -10.84
CA SER A 452 -16.84 16.19 -9.95
C SER A 452 -16.66 17.58 -9.33
N GLY A 453 -17.58 18.49 -9.64
CA GLY A 453 -17.49 19.89 -9.22
C GLY A 453 -16.26 20.60 -9.80
N GLU A 454 -15.50 21.27 -8.93
CA GLU A 454 -14.30 22.04 -9.32
C GLU A 454 -13.00 21.19 -9.39
N TYR A 455 -13.10 19.90 -9.04
CA TYR A 455 -11.96 19.00 -8.95
C TYR A 455 -12.12 17.79 -9.88
N THR A 456 -10.98 17.22 -10.25
CA THR A 456 -10.86 15.91 -10.90
C THR A 456 -10.29 14.95 -9.87
N TYR A 457 -11.06 13.94 -9.51
CA TYR A 457 -10.66 12.91 -8.57
C TYR A 457 -10.02 11.77 -9.34
N GLU A 458 -8.87 11.32 -8.87
CA GLU A 458 -8.10 10.23 -9.45
C GLU A 458 -7.90 9.14 -8.39
N HIS A 459 -8.20 7.91 -8.76
CA HIS A 459 -8.03 6.73 -7.93
C HIS A 459 -7.12 5.75 -8.66
N CYS A 460 -5.97 5.44 -8.05
CA CYS A 460 -5.09 4.38 -8.50
C CYS A 460 -5.27 3.18 -7.57
N PHE A 461 -5.65 2.03 -8.14
CA PHE A 461 -5.86 0.80 -7.39
C PHE A 461 -4.56 0.38 -6.69
N LEU A 462 -4.64 0.14 -5.38
CA LEU A 462 -3.54 -0.27 -4.50
C LEU A 462 -2.33 0.69 -4.38
N ASP A 463 -2.38 1.88 -4.99
CA ASP A 463 -1.36 2.93 -4.81
C ASP A 463 -1.89 4.08 -3.94
N ARG A 464 -2.59 5.04 -4.56
CA ARG A 464 -3.04 6.28 -3.91
C ARG A 464 -4.25 6.91 -4.57
N THR A 465 -4.86 7.85 -3.86
CA THR A 465 -5.94 8.72 -4.36
C THR A 465 -5.48 10.17 -4.40
N LYS A 466 -5.89 10.91 -5.43
CA LYS A 466 -5.54 12.32 -5.65
C LYS A 466 -6.77 13.16 -6.00
N GLN A 467 -6.70 14.42 -5.62
CA GLN A 467 -7.65 15.46 -5.99
C GLN A 467 -6.87 16.53 -6.78
N ASN A 468 -7.22 16.70 -8.05
CA ASN A 468 -6.58 17.66 -8.94
C ASN A 468 -7.54 18.83 -9.19
N SER A 469 -7.08 20.07 -9.01
CA SER A 469 -7.92 21.26 -9.27
C SER A 469 -8.00 21.55 -10.76
N LYS A 470 -9.21 21.76 -11.29
CA LYS A 470 -9.40 22.08 -12.71
C LYS A 470 -8.89 23.47 -13.10
N LYS A 471 -8.80 24.38 -12.13
CA LYS A 471 -8.40 25.79 -12.34
C LYS A 471 -6.88 26.01 -12.26
N GLY A 472 -6.07 24.95 -12.43
CA GLY A 472 -4.60 25.04 -12.42
C GLY A 472 -3.98 25.12 -11.02
N GLY A 473 -4.69 24.61 -9.99
CA GLY A 473 -4.15 24.47 -8.64
C GLY A 473 -3.28 23.22 -8.45
N ALA A 474 -2.57 23.17 -7.32
CA ALA A 474 -1.75 22.00 -6.95
C ALA A 474 -2.59 20.72 -6.77
N SER A 475 -2.06 19.58 -7.19
CA SER A 475 -2.63 18.26 -6.92
C SER A 475 -2.47 17.92 -5.43
N VAL A 476 -3.57 17.53 -4.78
CA VAL A 476 -3.58 17.15 -3.37
C VAL A 476 -3.70 15.63 -3.26
N GLN A 477 -2.81 15.02 -2.49
CA GLN A 477 -2.91 13.59 -2.19
C GLN A 477 -3.95 13.37 -1.10
N MET A 478 -4.98 12.58 -1.41
CA MET A 478 -6.08 12.31 -0.49
C MET A 478 -5.80 11.10 0.41
N GLY A 479 -5.03 10.12 -0.06
CA GLY A 479 -4.66 8.96 0.74
C GLY A 479 -3.73 8.01 -0.01
N ARG A 480 -3.05 7.14 0.73
CA ARG A 480 -2.27 6.00 0.24
C ARG A 480 -2.95 4.71 0.70
N PHE A 481 -2.92 3.68 -0.14
CA PHE A 481 -3.55 2.40 0.15
C PHE A 481 -3.03 1.79 1.45
N VAL A 482 -3.94 1.28 2.28
CA VAL A 482 -3.65 0.64 3.56
C VAL A 482 -4.06 -0.82 3.53
N ARG A 483 -5.34 -1.10 3.25
CA ARG A 483 -5.89 -2.46 3.29
C ARG A 483 -7.19 -2.57 2.49
N ILE A 484 -7.57 -3.81 2.23
CA ILE A 484 -8.89 -4.17 1.74
C ILE A 484 -9.78 -4.45 2.97
N GLY A 485 -10.99 -3.90 2.95
CA GLY A 485 -11.98 -4.05 4.01
C GLY A 485 -13.36 -4.37 3.43
N ASN A 486 -14.35 -4.44 4.32
CA ASN A 486 -15.76 -4.54 3.96
C ASN A 486 -16.53 -3.43 4.68
N VAL A 487 -17.54 -2.87 4.01
CA VAL A 487 -18.44 -1.87 4.56
C VAL A 487 -19.89 -2.30 4.35
N SER A 488 -20.72 -2.17 5.38
CA SER A 488 -22.17 -2.34 5.26
C SER A 488 -22.77 -1.06 4.69
N VAL A 489 -23.42 -1.17 3.53
CA VAL A 489 -24.17 -0.09 2.90
C VAL A 489 -25.64 -0.46 2.93
N ASP A 490 -26.47 0.45 3.42
CA ASP A 490 -27.92 0.29 3.43
C ASP A 490 -28.47 0.41 2.00
N GLU A 491 -29.07 -0.67 1.48
CA GLU A 491 -29.70 -0.72 0.17
C GLU A 491 -31.19 -1.00 0.29
N PHE A 492 -31.98 -0.47 -0.64
CA PHE A 492 -33.38 -0.84 -0.77
C PHE A 492 -33.47 -2.16 -1.55
N SER A 493 -34.11 -3.14 -0.94
CA SER A 493 -34.50 -4.39 -1.59
C SER A 493 -35.56 -4.14 -2.68
N ASP A 494 -35.78 -5.13 -3.55
CA ASP A 494 -36.86 -5.09 -4.55
C ASP A 494 -38.27 -4.92 -3.92
N SER A 495 -38.42 -5.23 -2.63
CA SER A 495 -39.63 -5.02 -1.82
C SER A 495 -39.68 -3.67 -1.09
N GLY A 496 -38.66 -2.82 -1.24
CA GLY A 496 -38.59 -1.48 -0.63
C GLY A 496 -38.14 -1.46 0.83
N GLU A 497 -37.74 -2.61 1.39
CA GLU A 497 -37.14 -2.70 2.73
C GLU A 497 -35.66 -2.33 2.69
N ILE A 498 -35.19 -1.64 3.74
CA ILE A 498 -33.78 -1.28 3.90
C ILE A 498 -33.03 -2.51 4.43
N VAL A 499 -32.11 -3.04 3.62
CA VAL A 499 -31.26 -4.19 3.96
C VAL A 499 -29.81 -3.75 3.92
N ALA A 500 -29.05 -4.07 4.97
CA ALA A 500 -27.62 -3.82 5.01
C ALA A 500 -26.87 -4.80 4.11
N ALA A 501 -26.33 -4.31 2.99
CA ALA A 501 -25.52 -5.09 2.05
C ALA A 501 -24.02 -4.92 2.34
N GLN A 502 -23.30 -6.03 2.46
CA GLN A 502 -21.83 -6.00 2.63
C GLN A 502 -21.16 -5.78 1.28
N LYS A 503 -20.38 -4.70 1.15
CA LYS A 503 -19.59 -4.37 -0.04
C LYS A 503 -18.10 -4.36 0.29
N MET A 504 -17.27 -4.74 -0.67
CA MET A 504 -15.83 -4.61 -0.53
C MET A 504 -15.42 -3.13 -0.57
N SER A 505 -14.51 -2.74 0.31
CA SER A 505 -13.93 -1.40 0.36
C SER A 505 -12.40 -1.45 0.27
N LEU A 506 -11.81 -0.43 -0.35
CA LEU A 506 -10.38 -0.18 -0.32
C LEU A 506 -10.14 1.05 0.55
N GLU A 507 -9.33 0.89 1.59
CA GLU A 507 -9.05 1.95 2.56
C GLU A 507 -7.75 2.68 2.21
N TYR A 508 -7.86 3.99 2.03
CA TYR A 508 -6.74 4.88 1.77
C TYR A 508 -6.60 5.89 2.93
N ALA A 509 -5.44 5.93 3.57
CA ALA A 509 -5.16 6.83 4.69
C ALA A 509 -3.81 7.52 4.51
N ASN A 510 -3.40 8.34 5.48
CA ASN A 510 -2.11 9.05 5.46
C ASN A 510 -1.93 9.96 4.24
N GLY A 511 -3.02 10.60 3.80
CA GLY A 511 -2.98 11.66 2.78
C GLY A 511 -2.38 12.96 3.30
N GLN A 512 -2.30 13.96 2.44
CA GLN A 512 -1.79 15.28 2.81
C GLN A 512 -2.65 15.89 3.92
N THR A 513 -2.02 16.42 4.97
CA THR A 513 -2.72 16.99 6.12
C THR A 513 -3.63 18.15 5.74
N CYS A 514 -4.83 18.13 6.31
CA CYS A 514 -5.85 19.15 6.13
C CYS A 514 -5.64 20.31 7.09
N TRP A 515 -5.87 21.55 6.67
CA TRP A 515 -5.85 22.68 7.60
C TRP A 515 -7.02 22.55 8.59
N ASN A 516 -6.72 22.37 9.88
CA ASN A 516 -7.70 22.18 10.94
C ASN A 516 -8.59 20.93 10.72
N GLY A 517 -7.96 19.80 10.38
CA GLY A 517 -8.59 18.49 10.19
C GLY A 517 -7.55 17.36 10.25
N PRO A 518 -7.98 16.10 10.23
CA PRO A 518 -7.07 14.96 10.20
C PRO A 518 -6.24 14.91 8.91
N ALA A 519 -5.28 14.00 8.86
CA ALA A 519 -4.68 13.60 7.58
C ALA A 519 -5.81 13.13 6.65
N ARG A 520 -5.77 13.56 5.38
CA ARG A 520 -6.81 13.18 4.43
C ARG A 520 -6.89 11.65 4.32
N SER A 521 -8.11 11.15 4.19
CA SER A 521 -8.40 9.73 3.96
C SER A 521 -9.50 9.56 2.93
N THR A 522 -9.53 8.39 2.29
CA THR A 522 -10.55 8.04 1.30
C THR A 522 -10.95 6.59 1.44
N THR A 523 -12.25 6.34 1.57
CA THR A 523 -12.82 4.99 1.53
C THR A 523 -13.43 4.76 0.16
N VAL A 524 -12.88 3.80 -0.59
CA VAL A 524 -13.37 3.46 -1.93
C VAL A 524 -14.26 2.23 -1.83
N ILE A 525 -15.55 2.40 -2.04
CA ILE A 525 -16.56 1.35 -2.02
C ILE A 525 -16.68 0.79 -3.43
N LEU A 526 -16.43 -0.50 -3.59
CA LEU A 526 -16.49 -1.16 -4.88
C LEU A 526 -17.89 -1.72 -5.14
N GLU A 527 -18.42 -1.43 -6.32
CA GLU A 527 -19.68 -1.96 -6.83
C GLU A 527 -19.47 -2.72 -8.12
N CYS A 528 -20.33 -3.72 -8.37
CA CYS A 528 -20.31 -4.42 -9.64
C CYS A 528 -20.57 -3.45 -10.80
N GLY A 529 -19.64 -3.44 -11.76
CA GLY A 529 -19.68 -2.60 -12.95
C GLY A 529 -19.01 -3.28 -14.14
N GLU A 530 -19.38 -2.88 -15.35
CA GLU A 530 -18.78 -3.39 -16.58
C GLU A 530 -17.38 -2.82 -16.85
N GLU A 531 -17.12 -1.59 -16.42
CA GLU A 531 -15.84 -0.89 -16.55
C GLU A 531 -15.34 -0.42 -15.19
N ASN A 532 -14.03 -0.20 -15.09
CA ASN A 532 -13.44 0.48 -13.94
C ASN A 532 -13.69 1.98 -14.06
N GLU A 533 -14.63 2.51 -13.26
CA GLU A 533 -14.97 3.93 -13.28
C GLU A 533 -15.41 4.44 -11.92
N VAL A 534 -15.08 5.69 -11.61
CA VAL A 534 -15.61 6.34 -10.42
C VAL A 534 -17.04 6.82 -10.72
N ARG A 535 -18.02 6.31 -9.99
CA ARG A 535 -19.44 6.67 -10.14
C ARG A 535 -19.81 7.90 -9.31
N LYS A 536 -19.45 7.90 -8.03
CA LYS A 536 -19.79 8.99 -7.10
C LYS A 536 -18.60 9.29 -6.20
N VAL A 537 -18.44 10.56 -5.84
CA VAL A 537 -17.45 11.02 -4.86
C VAL A 537 -18.17 11.94 -3.89
N ASN A 538 -18.06 11.67 -2.59
CA ASN A 538 -18.59 12.50 -1.52
C ASN A 538 -17.47 12.87 -0.54
N GLU A 539 -17.62 14.03 0.09
CA GLU A 539 -16.85 14.41 1.28
C GLU A 539 -17.80 14.25 2.47
N ASP A 540 -17.65 13.14 3.21
CA ASP A 540 -18.56 12.79 4.30
C ASP A 540 -18.25 13.63 5.55
N GLU A 541 -16.96 13.85 5.81
CA GLU A 541 -16.47 14.79 6.80
C GLU A 541 -15.32 15.60 6.22
N LYS A 542 -14.92 16.67 6.91
CA LYS A 542 -13.82 17.52 6.46
C LYS A 542 -12.56 16.67 6.25
N CYS A 543 -12.09 16.61 5.00
CA CYS A 543 -10.92 15.84 4.59
C CYS A 543 -11.06 14.30 4.73
N VAL A 544 -12.27 13.78 4.86
CA VAL A 544 -12.62 12.35 4.79
C VAL A 544 -13.57 12.15 3.63
N TYR A 545 -13.15 11.35 2.66
CA TYR A 545 -13.87 11.18 1.40
C TYR A 545 -14.38 9.76 1.23
N SER A 546 -15.53 9.59 0.59
CA SER A 546 -16.00 8.29 0.08
C SER A 546 -16.13 8.32 -1.44
N MET A 547 -15.65 7.27 -2.10
CA MET A 547 -15.78 7.09 -3.55
C MET A 547 -16.53 5.79 -3.83
N VAL A 548 -17.55 5.85 -4.67
CA VAL A 548 -18.22 4.65 -5.19
C VAL A 548 -17.61 4.37 -6.56
N VAL A 549 -16.95 3.22 -6.70
CA VAL A 549 -16.24 2.81 -7.92
C VAL A 549 -16.91 1.56 -8.48
N GLY A 550 -17.34 1.63 -9.74
CA GLY A 550 -17.75 0.46 -10.50
C GLY A 550 -16.51 -0.30 -10.93
N SER A 551 -16.49 -1.62 -10.71
CA SER A 551 -15.42 -2.50 -11.21
C SER A 551 -15.96 -3.91 -11.47
N PRO A 552 -15.50 -4.58 -12.55
CA PRO A 552 -15.78 -6.00 -12.77
C PRO A 552 -15.28 -6.88 -11.62
N ALA A 553 -14.21 -6.47 -10.92
CA ALA A 553 -13.62 -7.23 -9.83
C ALA A 553 -14.56 -7.41 -8.64
N ALA A 554 -15.51 -6.49 -8.44
CA ALA A 554 -16.48 -6.53 -7.34
C ALA A 554 -17.77 -7.31 -7.66
N CYS A 555 -17.92 -7.82 -8.89
CA CYS A 555 -19.09 -8.62 -9.26
C CYS A 555 -19.04 -10.01 -8.61
N ALA A 556 -20.18 -10.48 -8.08
CA ALA A 556 -20.30 -11.83 -7.53
C ALA A 556 -20.25 -12.90 -8.63
N GLY A 557 -19.53 -14.00 -8.40
CA GLY A 557 -19.37 -15.12 -9.34
C GLY A 557 -18.11 -15.08 -10.19
N GLY A 558 -17.86 -16.13 -10.98
CA GLY A 558 -16.68 -16.27 -11.83
C GLY A 558 -15.41 -16.78 -11.13
N GLU A 559 -15.52 -17.22 -9.87
CA GLU A 559 -14.42 -17.76 -9.05
C GLU A 559 -14.42 -19.30 -9.05
N GLU A 560 -14.79 -19.93 -10.18
CA GLU A 560 -14.83 -21.40 -10.30
C GLU A 560 -13.42 -22.00 -10.37
N GLU A 561 -13.25 -23.25 -9.89
CA GLU A 561 -11.99 -24.00 -9.95
C GLU A 561 -11.57 -24.22 -11.42
N GLY A 562 -10.76 -23.29 -11.94
CA GLY A 562 -10.31 -23.23 -13.33
C GLY A 562 -10.02 -21.81 -13.81
N ASP A 563 -10.77 -20.83 -13.30
CA ASP A 563 -10.57 -19.40 -13.58
C ASP A 563 -9.65 -18.72 -12.56
N VAL A 564 -9.34 -19.39 -11.44
CA VAL A 564 -8.57 -18.88 -10.30
C VAL A 564 -7.24 -19.64 -10.19
N ALA A 565 -6.14 -18.94 -9.93
CA ALA A 565 -4.86 -19.58 -9.62
C ALA A 565 -5.01 -20.51 -8.41
N PRO A 566 -4.40 -21.72 -8.42
CA PRO A 566 -4.53 -22.66 -7.31
C PRO A 566 -4.04 -21.99 -6.03
N ARG A 567 -4.95 -21.75 -5.08
CA ARG A 567 -4.57 -21.36 -3.73
C ARG A 567 -3.63 -22.44 -3.19
N ARG A 568 -2.44 -22.05 -2.75
CA ARG A 568 -1.64 -22.94 -1.88
C ARG A 568 -2.57 -23.35 -0.75
N LYS A 569 -2.74 -24.66 -0.57
CA LYS A 569 -3.40 -25.20 0.60
C LYS A 569 -2.57 -24.72 1.79
N ASP A 570 -3.12 -23.82 2.58
CA ASP A 570 -2.59 -23.56 3.91
C ASP A 570 -2.72 -24.88 4.68
N GLU A 571 -1.60 -25.60 4.80
CA GLU A 571 -1.50 -26.73 5.70
C GLU A 571 -1.56 -26.18 7.12
N LEU A 572 -2.75 -26.32 7.73
CA LEU A 572 -3.03 -26.06 9.15
C LEU A 572 -2.31 -27.04 10.06
#